data_AF-A0A543NF29-F1
#
_entry.id   AF-A0A543NF29-F1
#
_cell.length_a   1.000
_cell.length_b   1.000
_cell.length_c   1.000
_cell.angle_alpha   90.00
_cell.angle_beta   90.00
_cell.angle_gamma   90.00
#
_symmetry.space_group_name_H-M   'P 1'
#
loop_
_entity.id
_entity.type
_entity.pdbx_description
1 polymer ?
#
loop_
_entity_poly.entity_id
_entity_poly.type
_entity_poly.pdbx_seq_one_letter_code
_entity_poly.pdbx_strand_id
1 'polypeptide(L)'
;MADANTPYQKPSGTVRAGVWSTGCSNNWHFTAYLESSRWHGWATDQEMRWSGNGSRTMSAACTGVHDHRVRIQWDNGSTTGEATYGTARLHCG
;
A
#
# COMPACT_ATOMS: atom_id res chain seq x y z
N MET A 1 -15.01 -3.05 2.32
CA MET A 1 -14.17 -2.08 1.57
C MET A 1 -12.71 -2.38 1.87
N ALA A 2 -11.79 -1.96 1.00
CA ALA A 2 -10.36 -2.05 1.25
C ALA A 2 -9.84 -0.80 1.99
N ASP A 3 -8.77 -0.98 2.75
CA ASP A 3 -8.16 0.07 3.57
C ASP A 3 -6.68 -0.27 3.85
N ALA A 4 -5.92 0.72 4.32
CA ALA A 4 -4.53 0.56 4.73
C ALA A 4 -4.17 1.48 5.90
N ASN A 5 -3.18 1.07 6.69
CA ASN A 5 -2.60 1.96 7.68
C ASN A 5 -1.54 2.87 7.06
N THR A 6 -1.19 3.94 7.78
CA THR A 6 -0.08 4.82 7.40
C THR A 6 1.25 4.05 7.38
N PRO A 7 2.07 4.20 6.32
CA PRO A 7 3.40 3.61 6.29
C PRO A 7 4.27 4.04 7.47
N TYR A 8 5.01 3.09 8.03
CA TYR A 8 5.89 3.34 9.17
C TYR A 8 7.22 2.62 9.00
N GLN A 9 8.29 3.19 9.56
CA GLN A 9 9.62 2.60 9.55
C GLN A 9 9.74 1.55 10.67
N LYS A 10 10.36 0.42 10.34
CA LYS A 10 10.83 -0.56 11.32
C LYS A 10 12.32 -0.33 11.65
N PRO A 11 12.74 -0.70 12.88
CA PRO A 11 14.16 -0.63 13.28
C PRO A 11 15.12 -1.36 12.35
N SER A 12 14.64 -2.36 11.61
CA SER A 12 15.41 -3.14 10.63
C SER A 12 15.69 -2.41 9.30
N GLY A 13 15.41 -1.11 9.19
CA GLY A 13 15.63 -0.34 7.95
C GLY A 13 14.62 -0.64 6.84
N THR A 14 13.37 -0.95 7.20
CA THR A 14 12.30 -1.21 6.21
C THR A 14 11.08 -0.35 6.49
N VAL A 15 10.42 0.12 5.44
CA VAL A 15 9.09 0.74 5.52
C VAL A 15 8.06 -0.37 5.45
N ARG A 16 7.04 -0.33 6.32
CA ARG A 16 5.93 -1.28 6.31
C ARG A 16 4.58 -0.57 6.31
N ALA A 17 3.61 -1.24 5.70
CA ALA A 17 2.21 -0.88 5.79
C ALA A 17 1.35 -2.15 5.77
N GLY A 18 0.29 -2.19 6.56
CA GLY A 18 -0.75 -3.20 6.51
C GLY A 18 -1.86 -2.75 5.56
N VAL A 19 -2.34 -3.67 4.73
CA VAL A 19 -3.48 -3.47 3.83
C VAL A 19 -4.49 -4.58 4.08
N TRP A 20 -5.78 -4.26 3.99
CA TRP A 20 -6.83 -5.25 4.21
C TRP A 20 -8.10 -4.93 3.43
N SER A 21 -8.93 -5.96 3.27
CA SER A 21 -10.30 -5.86 2.75
C SER A 21 -11.25 -6.66 3.64
N THR A 22 -12.42 -6.08 3.90
CA THR A 22 -13.50 -6.72 4.67
C THR A 22 -14.84 -6.56 3.94
N GLY A 23 -15.74 -7.55 4.09
CA GLY A 23 -17.03 -7.55 3.42
C GLY A 23 -16.97 -7.71 1.89
N CYS A 24 -15.88 -8.26 1.36
CA CYS A 24 -15.64 -8.45 -0.07
C CYS A 24 -15.66 -9.95 -0.42
N SER A 25 -16.57 -10.35 -1.31
CA SER A 25 -16.63 -11.69 -1.88
C SER A 25 -15.45 -11.96 -2.84
N ASN A 26 -15.20 -13.24 -3.17
CA ASN A 26 -14.02 -13.66 -3.93
C ASN A 26 -13.92 -13.12 -5.38
N ASN A 27 -14.99 -12.51 -5.91
CA ASN A 27 -14.97 -11.80 -7.19
C ASN A 27 -14.39 -10.38 -7.10
N TRP A 28 -14.17 -9.85 -5.90
CA TRP A 28 -13.41 -8.63 -5.72
C TRP A 28 -11.92 -8.92 -5.82
N HIS A 29 -11.22 -8.17 -6.65
CA HIS A 29 -9.78 -8.21 -6.84
C HIS A 29 -9.18 -6.89 -6.37
N PHE A 30 -8.09 -6.97 -5.61
CA PHE A 30 -7.39 -5.84 -5.05
C PHE A 30 -5.93 -5.86 -5.47
N THR A 31 -5.39 -4.68 -5.79
CA THR A 31 -3.96 -4.46 -5.97
C THR A 31 -3.53 -3.29 -5.10
N ALA A 32 -2.63 -3.53 -4.16
CA ALA A 32 -2.04 -2.50 -3.32
C ALA A 32 -0.60 -2.21 -3.75
N TYR A 33 -0.23 -0.93 -3.71
CA TYR A 33 1.08 -0.41 -4.03
C TYR A 33 1.62 0.36 -2.81
N LEU A 34 2.80 -0.02 -2.33
CA LEU A 34 3.58 0.79 -1.40
C LEU A 34 4.50 1.66 -2.25
N GLU A 35 4.33 2.97 -2.13
CA GLU A 35 4.98 3.95 -2.99
C GLU A 35 5.87 4.90 -2.19
N SER A 36 7.01 5.29 -2.76
CA SER A 36 7.91 6.33 -2.22
C SER A 36 7.97 7.55 -3.15
N SER A 37 8.13 8.73 -2.57
CA SER A 37 8.24 9.98 -3.33
C SER A 37 9.58 10.07 -4.07
N ARG A 38 9.50 10.52 -5.33
CA ARG A 38 10.60 10.81 -6.24
C ARG A 38 10.42 12.22 -6.83
N TRP A 39 11.46 12.76 -7.45
CA TRP A 39 11.43 14.12 -8.03
C TRP A 39 10.36 14.31 -9.12
N HIS A 40 9.94 13.23 -9.79
CA HIS A 40 8.92 13.26 -10.85
C HIS A 40 7.62 12.51 -10.48
N GLY A 41 7.37 12.25 -9.19
CA GLY A 41 6.15 11.60 -8.75
C GLY A 41 6.38 10.52 -7.70
N TRP A 42 5.77 9.35 -7.90
CA TRP A 42 5.79 8.24 -6.95
C TRP A 42 6.35 7.00 -7.62
N ALA A 43 7.31 6.34 -6.97
CA ALA A 43 7.82 5.05 -7.39
C ALA A 43 7.14 3.94 -6.61
N THR A 44 6.70 2.88 -7.28
CA THR A 44 6.20 1.67 -6.64
C THR A 44 7.40 0.87 -6.10
N ASP A 45 7.50 0.76 -4.78
CA ASP A 45 8.53 -0.04 -4.12
C ASP A 45 8.08 -1.49 -3.91
N GLN A 46 6.79 -1.70 -3.69
CA GLN A 46 6.20 -3.04 -3.64
C GLN A 46 4.76 -3.05 -4.16
N GLU A 47 4.37 -4.16 -4.77
CA GLU A 47 3.00 -4.45 -5.20
C GLU A 47 2.50 -5.75 -4.53
N MET A 48 1.23 -5.76 -4.13
CA MET A 48 0.55 -6.96 -3.61
C MET A 48 -0.85 -7.10 -4.21
N ARG A 49 -1.23 -8.34 -4.54
CA ARG A 49 -2.55 -8.66 -5.09
C ARG A 49 -3.28 -9.68 -4.21
N TRP A 50 -4.59 -9.54 -4.08
CA TRP A 50 -5.45 -10.54 -3.45
C TRP A 50 -6.89 -10.45 -3.93
N SER A 51 -7.67 -11.48 -3.65
CA SER A 51 -9.10 -11.51 -3.93
C SER A 51 -9.91 -11.76 -2.66
N GLY A 52 -11.14 -11.23 -2.63
CA GLY A 52 -12.05 -11.38 -1.50
C GLY A 52 -11.56 -10.67 -0.23
N ASN A 53 -11.88 -11.26 0.92
CA ASN A 53 -11.46 -10.76 2.22
C ASN A 53 -10.03 -11.19 2.54
N GLY A 54 -9.26 -10.30 3.18
CA GLY A 54 -7.94 -10.66 3.67
C GLY A 54 -7.14 -9.47 4.16
N SER A 55 -5.99 -9.77 4.74
CA SER A 55 -4.99 -8.78 5.12
C SER A 55 -3.62 -9.17 4.59
N ARG A 56 -2.79 -8.18 4.30
CA ARG A 56 -1.40 -8.34 3.86
C ARG A 56 -0.54 -7.29 4.54
N THR A 57 0.75 -7.60 4.68
CA THR A 57 1.74 -6.63 5.15
C THR A 57 2.72 -6.36 4.03
N MET A 58 2.76 -5.11 3.58
CA MET A 58 3.73 -4.60 2.65
C MET A 58 5.01 -4.21 3.38
N SER A 59 6.14 -4.40 2.72
CA SER A 59 7.48 -4.08 3.20
C SER A 59 8.37 -3.69 2.02
N ALA A 60 9.05 -2.57 2.15
CA ALA A 60 10.07 -2.11 1.21
C ALA A 60 11.33 -1.67 1.95
N ALA A 61 12.45 -1.58 1.23
CA ALA A 61 13.66 -0.97 1.78
C ALA A 61 13.38 0.50 2.15
N CYS A 62 13.92 0.93 3.29
CA CYS A 62 13.86 2.31 3.76
C CYS A 62 15.26 2.89 3.54
N THR A 63 15.43 3.86 2.65
CA THR A 63 16.73 4.53 2.42
C THR A 63 16.53 6.01 2.16
N GLY A 64 17.26 6.88 2.86
CA GLY A 64 17.11 8.32 2.72
C GLY A 64 15.81 8.86 3.32
N VAL A 65 15.45 10.09 2.94
CA VAL A 65 14.24 10.76 3.45
C VAL A 65 13.22 10.88 2.32
N HIS A 66 12.14 10.11 2.41
CA HIS A 66 11.07 10.10 1.41
C HIS A 66 9.70 10.10 2.09
N ASP A 67 8.70 10.59 1.37
CA ASP A 67 7.30 10.37 1.73
C ASP A 67 6.91 8.99 1.23
N HIS A 68 6.17 8.25 2.05
CA HIS A 68 5.64 6.94 1.71
C HIS A 68 4.13 6.94 1.83
N ARG A 69 3.46 6.26 0.91
CA ARG A 69 2.00 6.09 0.90
C ARG A 69 1.59 4.70 0.43
N VAL A 70 0.35 4.31 0.73
CA VAL A 70 -0.26 3.13 0.11
C VAL A 70 -1.33 3.57 -0.87
N ARG A 71 -1.33 2.99 -2.07
CA ARG A 71 -2.43 3.14 -3.04
C ARG A 71 -3.06 1.78 -3.25
N ILE A 72 -4.38 1.68 -3.16
CA ILE A 72 -5.12 0.44 -3.41
C ILE A 72 -6.07 0.66 -4.58
N GLN A 73 -5.98 -0.22 -5.57
CA GLN A 73 -6.95 -0.36 -6.65
C GLN A 73 -7.83 -1.59 -6.39
N TRP A 74 -9.08 -1.53 -6.83
CA TRP A 74 -10.00 -2.65 -6.76
C TRP A 74 -10.90 -2.75 -7.99
N ASP A 75 -11.34 -3.97 -8.28
CA ASP A 75 -12.29 -4.30 -9.33
C ASP A 75 -13.12 -5.52 -8.92
N ASN A 76 -14.35 -5.64 -9.41
CA ASN A 76 -15.13 -6.88 -9.34
C ASN A 76 -15.89 -7.22 -10.63
N GLY A 77 -15.51 -6.60 -11.76
CA GLY A 77 -16.17 -6.69 -13.06
C GLY A 77 -17.32 -5.71 -13.27
N SER A 78 -17.94 -5.16 -12.22
CA SER A 78 -18.97 -4.13 -12.33
C SER A 78 -18.59 -2.79 -11.71
N THR A 79 -17.68 -2.82 -10.73
CA THR A 79 -17.21 -1.65 -9.99
C THR A 79 -15.69 -1.69 -9.92
N THR A 80 -15.06 -0.66 -10.49
CA THR A 80 -13.64 -0.36 -10.33
C THR A 80 -13.44 0.86 -9.43
N GLY A 81 -12.34 0.92 -8.70
CA GLY A 81 -11.97 2.13 -7.97
C GLY A 81 -10.54 2.11 -7.48
N GLU A 82 -10.13 3.24 -6.93
CA GLU A 82 -8.82 3.44 -6.35
C GLU A 82 -8.92 4.41 -5.17
N ALA A 83 -8.09 4.19 -4.15
CA ALA A 83 -7.86 5.17 -3.09
C ALA A 83 -6.40 5.15 -2.63
N THR A 84 -5.96 6.29 -2.11
CA THR A 84 -4.65 6.47 -1.46
C THR A 84 -4.85 6.61 0.04
N TYR A 85 -4.05 5.89 0.81
CA TYR A 85 -4.16 5.75 2.25
C TYR A 85 -2.83 6.04 2.92
N GLY A 86 -2.88 6.95 3.89
CA GLY A 86 -1.73 7.35 4.69
C GLY A 86 -0.64 8.02 3.85
N THR A 87 -0.07 9.11 4.36
CA THR A 87 1.19 9.62 3.82
C THR A 87 2.06 10.00 4.99
N ALA A 88 3.26 9.43 5.03
CA ALA A 88 4.21 9.70 6.09
C ALA A 88 5.58 9.96 5.51
N ARG A 89 6.20 11.04 5.96
CA ARG A 89 7.61 11.32 5.71
C ARG A 89 8.46 10.49 6.66
N LEU A 90 9.25 9.56 6.13
CA LEU A 90 10.10 8.68 6.91
C LEU A 90 11.58 9.02 6.69
N HIS A 91 12.35 8.91 7.77
CA HIS A 91 13.78 9.23 7.79
C HIS A 91 14.57 7.93 7.94
N CYS A 92 14.91 7.33 6.80
CA CYS A 92 15.63 6.08 6.74
C CYS A 92 17.14 6.34 6.69
N GLY A 93 17.87 5.78 7.65
CA GLY A 93 19.34 5.86 7.76
C GLY A 93 20.05 4.74 7.04
#